data_AF-A0A0C3CM39-F1
#
_entry.id   AF-A0A0C3CM39-F1
#
_cell.length_a   1.000
_cell.length_b   1.000
_cell.length_c   1.000
_cell.angle_alpha   90.00
_cell.angle_beta   90.00
_cell.angle_gamma   90.00
#
_symmetry.space_group_name_H-M   'P 1'
#
loop_
_entity.id
_entity.type
_entity.pdbx_description
1 polymer ?
#
loop_
_entity_poly.entity_id
_entity_poly.type
_entity_poly.pdbx_seq_one_letter_code
_entity_poly.pdbx_strand_id
1 'polypeptide(L)'
;MTVPINHAQVYRQVLREVSRTSNTPRATRDKTVASSLRAIIAKQRQDAKDRQLFNHDIQNVVTFLRAKREHKILMDRYNPLFDLTAQERIHATARRVGLDMPVPHKPEDT
;
A
#
# COMPACT_ATOMS: atom_id res chain seq x y z
N MET A 1 -5.33 13.73 -28.92
CA MET A 1 -5.99 14.79 -28.12
C MET A 1 -5.36 14.83 -26.75
N THR A 2 -4.54 15.84 -26.44
CA THR A 2 -3.90 15.99 -25.13
C THR A 2 -4.87 16.75 -24.20
N VAL A 3 -5.46 16.04 -23.25
CA VAL A 3 -6.35 16.67 -22.25
C VAL A 3 -5.50 17.59 -21.37
N PRO A 4 -5.88 18.86 -21.16
CA PRO A 4 -5.15 19.75 -20.26
C PRO A 4 -5.17 19.16 -18.85
N ILE A 5 -4.00 18.85 -18.33
CA ILE A 5 -3.85 18.20 -17.03
C ILE A 5 -4.14 19.23 -15.94
N ASN A 6 -5.26 19.04 -15.24
CA ASN A 6 -5.54 19.82 -14.04
C ASN A 6 -4.70 19.29 -12.87
N HIS A 7 -3.60 19.98 -12.57
CA HIS A 7 -2.66 19.62 -11.51
C HIS A 7 -3.33 19.41 -10.15
N ALA A 8 -4.35 20.21 -9.82
CA ALA A 8 -5.08 20.07 -8.56
C ALA A 8 -5.90 18.78 -8.53
N GLN A 9 -6.43 18.34 -9.67
CA GLN A 9 -7.19 17.10 -9.77
C GLN A 9 -6.30 15.87 -9.61
N VAL A 10 -5.17 15.82 -10.30
CA VAL A 10 -4.23 14.68 -10.20
C VAL A 10 -3.65 14.60 -8.78
N TYR A 11 -3.27 15.73 -8.19
CA TYR A 11 -2.84 15.79 -6.80
C TYR A 11 -3.89 15.24 -5.82
N ARG A 12 -5.16 15.66 -5.97
CA ARG A 12 -6.27 15.15 -5.15
C ARG A 12 -6.45 13.65 -5.33
N GLN A 13 -6.20 13.11 -6.52
CA GLN A 13 -6.24 11.66 -6.73
C GLN A 13 -5.13 10.95 -5.94
N VAL A 14 -3.90 11.45 -5.97
CA VAL A 14 -2.80 10.89 -5.14
C VAL A 14 -3.19 10.88 -3.66
N LEU A 15 -3.61 12.03 -3.13
CA LEU A 15 -4.00 12.11 -1.72
C LEU A 15 -5.16 11.17 -1.37
N ARG A 16 -6.14 11.02 -2.27
CA ARG A 16 -7.26 10.10 -2.09
C ARG A 16 -6.78 8.65 -2.10
N GLU A 17 -5.89 8.26 -3.00
CA GLU A 17 -5.36 6.89 -3.03
C GLU A 17 -4.50 6.58 -1.81
N VAL A 18 -3.62 7.51 -1.40
CA VAL A 18 -2.90 7.41 -0.11
C VAL A 18 -3.89 7.29 1.05
N SER A 19 -5.00 8.03 1.00
CA SER A 19 -6.03 7.95 2.03
C SER A 19 -6.68 6.56 2.12
N ARG A 20 -6.97 5.96 0.97
CA ARG A 20 -7.62 4.65 0.83
C ARG A 20 -6.71 3.47 1.15
N THR A 21 -5.40 3.61 0.99
CA THR A 21 -4.43 2.54 1.25
C THR A 21 -3.96 2.48 2.70
N SER A 22 -4.27 3.49 3.50
CA SER A 22 -3.91 3.52 4.91
C SER A 22 -4.83 2.64 5.74
N ASN A 23 -4.23 1.84 6.61
CA ASN A 23 -4.95 0.99 7.55
C ASN A 23 -5.37 1.75 8.83
N THR A 24 -5.06 3.05 8.96
CA THR A 24 -5.41 3.83 10.15
C THR A 24 -6.73 4.59 9.96
N PRO A 25 -7.59 4.66 10.99
CA PRO A 25 -8.79 5.47 10.95
C PRO A 25 -8.50 6.94 10.61
N ARG A 26 -9.42 7.58 9.89
CA ARG A 26 -9.25 8.99 9.46
C ARG A 26 -9.00 9.95 10.62
N ALA A 27 -9.55 9.67 11.80
CA ALA A 27 -9.44 10.53 12.99
C ALA A 27 -8.03 10.52 13.61
N THR A 28 -7.35 9.38 13.62
CA THR A 28 -6.03 9.19 14.24
C THR A 28 -4.89 9.28 13.24
N ARG A 29 -5.21 9.64 11.99
CA ARG A 29 -4.26 9.63 10.90
C ARG A 29 -3.23 10.76 11.02
N ASP A 30 -1.97 10.40 10.90
CA ASP A 30 -0.89 11.38 10.84
C ASP A 30 -1.01 12.29 9.60
N LYS A 31 -0.94 13.61 9.83
CA LYS A 31 -1.03 14.66 8.81
C LYS A 31 0.33 14.97 8.18
N THR A 32 1.44 14.54 8.80
CA THR A 32 2.82 14.78 8.31
C THR A 32 3.02 14.25 6.90
N VAL A 33 2.48 13.07 6.58
CA VAL A 33 2.59 12.46 5.25
C VAL A 33 1.86 13.30 4.20
N ALA A 34 0.67 13.82 4.54
CA ALA A 34 -0.08 14.66 3.62
C ALA A 34 0.58 16.04 3.42
N SER A 35 1.20 16.60 4.47
CA SER A 35 1.92 17.87 4.38
C SER A 35 3.24 17.73 3.62
N SER A 36 4.00 16.66 3.82
CA SER A 36 5.26 16.40 3.10
C SER A 36 5.00 16.19 1.60
N LEU A 37 3.99 15.38 1.24
CA LEU A 37 3.55 15.22 -0.15
C LEU A 37 3.12 16.54 -0.76
N ARG A 38 2.40 17.39 0.00
CA ARG A 38 2.03 18.74 -0.46
C ARG A 38 3.28 19.58 -0.74
N ALA A 39 4.26 19.57 0.15
CA ALA A 39 5.47 20.37 0.01
C ALA A 39 6.31 19.94 -1.20
N ILE A 40 6.49 18.63 -1.42
CA ILE A 40 7.20 18.08 -2.57
C ILE A 40 6.55 18.53 -3.88
N ILE A 41 5.22 18.40 -3.98
CA ILE A 41 4.47 18.73 -5.20
C ILE A 41 4.43 20.25 -5.43
N ALA A 42 4.33 21.04 -4.36
CA ALA A 42 4.38 22.50 -4.45
C ALA A 42 5.75 22.99 -4.95
N LYS A 43 6.84 22.39 -4.45
CA LYS A 43 8.20 22.68 -4.89
C LYS A 43 8.38 22.37 -6.37
N GLN A 44 8.00 21.16 -6.79
CA GLN A 44 8.18 20.71 -8.18
C GLN A 44 7.31 21.48 -9.20
N ARG A 45 6.22 22.11 -8.74
CA ARG A 45 5.38 22.96 -9.60
C ARG A 45 6.08 24.28 -9.97
N GLN A 46 6.99 24.78 -9.13
CA GLN A 46 7.70 26.03 -9.39
C GLN A 46 8.77 25.89 -10.48
N ASP A 47 9.36 24.70 -10.61
CA ASP A 47 10.30 24.40 -11.70
C ASP A 47 9.56 24.23 -13.04
N ALA A 48 9.72 25.21 -13.93
CA ALA A 48 9.01 25.27 -15.21
C ALA A 48 9.53 24.26 -16.25
N LYS A 49 10.80 23.84 -16.15
CA LYS A 49 11.46 22.97 -17.14
C LYS A 49 10.94 21.53 -17.13
N ASP A 50 10.57 21.02 -15.97
CA ASP A 50 10.22 19.59 -15.80
C ASP A 50 8.71 19.35 -15.58
N ARG A 51 7.88 20.38 -15.80
CA ARG A 51 6.46 20.31 -15.45
C ARG A 51 5.71 19.19 -16.18
N GLN A 52 6.05 18.89 -17.43
CA GLN A 52 5.42 17.80 -18.20
C GLN A 52 5.84 16.42 -17.70
N LEU A 53 7.14 16.21 -17.49
CA LEU A 53 7.68 14.96 -16.93
C LEU A 53 7.09 14.69 -15.55
N PHE A 54 7.09 15.70 -14.69
CA PHE A 54 6.50 15.60 -13.37
C PHE A 54 5.02 15.21 -13.38
N ASN A 55 4.23 15.75 -14.33
CA ASN A 55 2.82 15.35 -14.44
C ASN A 55 2.66 13.87 -14.79
N HIS A 56 3.50 13.38 -15.71
CA HIS A 56 3.51 11.98 -16.09
C HIS A 56 3.89 11.10 -14.89
N ASP A 57 4.92 11.49 -14.14
CA ASP A 57 5.35 10.78 -12.94
C ASP A 57 4.24 10.71 -11.88
N ILE A 58 3.54 11.82 -11.64
CA ILE A 58 2.45 11.84 -10.68
C ILE A 58 1.28 10.94 -11.13
N GLN A 59 0.98 10.89 -12.43
CA GLN A 59 -0.01 9.94 -12.95
C GLN A 59 0.44 8.49 -12.75
N ASN A 60 1.72 8.20 -12.98
CA ASN A 60 2.30 6.89 -12.74
C ASN A 60 2.19 6.50 -11.25
N VAL A 61 2.42 7.44 -10.33
CA VAL A 61 2.22 7.23 -8.89
C VAL A 61 0.76 6.90 -8.58
N VAL A 62 -0.21 7.60 -9.17
CA VAL A 62 -1.64 7.27 -8.98
C VAL A 62 -1.94 5.84 -9.44
N THR A 63 -1.47 5.46 -10.63
CA THR A 63 -1.64 4.11 -11.17
C THR A 63 -1.00 3.05 -10.27
N PHE A 64 0.23 3.30 -9.83
CA PHE A 64 0.95 2.40 -8.92
C PHE A 64 0.23 2.21 -7.58
N LEU A 65 -0.25 3.30 -6.95
CA LEU A 65 -0.97 3.21 -5.69
C LEU A 65 -2.28 2.43 -5.81
N ARG A 66 -2.99 2.58 -6.94
CA ARG A 66 -4.19 1.79 -7.24
C ARG A 66 -3.87 0.31 -7.39
N ALA A 67 -2.86 -0.01 -8.20
CA ALA A 67 -2.40 -1.38 -8.41
C ALA A 67 -1.95 -2.03 -7.10
N LYS A 68 -1.23 -1.30 -6.23
CA LYS A 68 -0.82 -1.78 -4.91
C LYS A 68 -2.02 -2.16 -4.04
N ARG A 69 -3.07 -1.33 -4.03
CA ARG A 69 -4.31 -1.61 -3.29
C ARG A 69 -5.02 -2.84 -3.81
N GLU A 70 -5.14 -2.97 -5.13
CA GLU A 70 -5.77 -4.11 -5.78
C GLU A 70 -4.98 -5.40 -5.55
N HIS A 71 -3.66 -5.35 -5.68
CA HIS A 71 -2.78 -6.45 -5.34
C HIS A 71 -2.99 -6.94 -3.91
N LYS A 72 -3.07 -6.02 -2.93
CA LYS A 72 -3.39 -6.39 -1.54
C LYS A 72 -4.73 -7.12 -1.43
N ILE A 73 -5.78 -6.60 -2.06
CA ILE A 73 -7.12 -7.23 -2.06
C ILE A 73 -7.07 -8.64 -2.67
N LEU A 74 -6.33 -8.83 -3.76
CA LEU A 74 -6.20 -10.12 -4.41
C LEU A 74 -5.39 -11.12 -3.55
N MET A 75 -4.32 -10.66 -2.91
CA MET A 75 -3.55 -11.48 -1.96
C MET A 75 -4.43 -11.93 -0.79
N ASP A 76 -5.15 -11.00 -0.15
CA ASP A 76 -6.03 -11.31 0.98
C ASP A 76 -7.12 -12.33 0.58
N ARG A 77 -7.62 -12.27 -0.66
CA ARG A 77 -8.69 -13.16 -1.15
C ARG A 77 -8.18 -14.56 -1.52
N TYR A 78 -7.08 -14.63 -2.28
CA TYR A 78 -6.64 -15.89 -2.90
C TYR A 78 -5.52 -16.57 -2.13
N ASN A 79 -4.74 -15.83 -1.35
CA ASN A 79 -3.66 -16.37 -0.53
C ASN A 79 -3.64 -15.73 0.86
N PRO A 80 -4.66 -15.96 1.71
CA PRO A 80 -4.73 -15.35 3.04
C PRO A 80 -3.60 -15.77 4.00
N LEU A 81 -2.84 -16.81 3.65
CA LEU A 81 -1.72 -17.32 4.46
C LEU A 81 -0.36 -16.68 4.07
N PHE A 82 -0.36 -15.68 3.18
CA PHE A 82 0.86 -15.08 2.64
C PHE A 82 1.70 -14.34 3.69
N ASP A 83 1.06 -13.77 4.72
CA ASP A 83 1.72 -12.98 5.78
C ASP A 83 2.14 -13.85 6.98
N LEU A 84 1.77 -15.13 7.00
CA LEU A 84 2.03 -16.03 8.12
C LEU A 84 3.45 -16.60 8.07
N THR A 85 4.07 -16.72 9.23
CA THR A 85 5.33 -17.46 9.39
C THR A 85 5.14 -18.93 9.01
N ALA A 86 6.23 -19.67 8.79
CA ALA A 86 6.15 -21.08 8.43
C ALA A 86 5.40 -21.90 9.49
N GLN A 87 5.62 -21.62 10.78
CA GLN A 87 4.94 -22.29 11.88
C GLN A 87 3.43 -21.99 11.89
N GLU A 88 3.04 -20.72 11.76
CA GLU A 88 1.64 -20.32 11.73
C GLU A 88 0.90 -20.90 10.52
N ARG A 89 1.57 -21.05 9.37
CA ARG A 89 1.00 -21.73 8.19
C ARG A 89 0.72 -23.21 8.46
N ILE A 90 1.63 -23.90 9.14
CA ILE A 90 1.46 -25.30 9.52
C ILE A 90 0.28 -25.42 10.49
N HIS A 91 0.21 -24.59 11.53
CA HIS A 91 -0.93 -24.56 12.47
C HIS A 91 -2.26 -24.25 11.76
N ALA A 92 -2.31 -23.25 10.87
CA ALA A 92 -3.51 -22.90 10.12
C ALA A 92 -3.98 -24.05 9.22
N THR A 93 -3.03 -24.82 8.66
CA THR A 93 -3.33 -26.01 7.86
C THR A 93 -3.84 -27.17 8.71
N ALA A 94 -3.27 -27.41 9.88
CA ALA A 94 -3.77 -28.41 10.82
C ALA A 94 -5.22 -28.12 11.23
N ARG A 95 -5.54 -26.85 11.55
CA ARG A 95 -6.91 -26.45 11.92
C ARG A 95 -7.92 -26.66 10.79
N ARG A 96 -7.51 -26.60 9.52
CA ARG A 96 -8.41 -26.87 8.38
C ARG A 96 -8.96 -28.29 8.38
N VAL A 97 -8.23 -29.25 8.96
CA VAL A 97 -8.66 -30.65 9.08
C VAL A 97 -9.22 -30.99 10.47
N GLY A 98 -9.46 -29.98 11.31
CA GLY A 98 -9.95 -30.17 12.68
C GLY A 98 -8.88 -30.69 13.65
N LEU A 99 -7.60 -30.56 13.31
CA LEU A 99 -6.47 -30.96 14.16
C LEU A 99 -5.76 -29.72 14.71
N ASP A 100 -5.13 -29.85 15.88
CA ASP A 100 -4.13 -28.88 16.34
C ASP A 100 -2.73 -29.43 16.10
N MET A 101 -1.79 -28.55 15.74
CA MET A 101 -0.43 -28.99 15.43
C MET A 101 0.29 -29.35 16.74
N PRO A 102 0.90 -30.55 16.84
CA PRO A 102 1.65 -30.94 18.03
C PRO A 102 2.85 -30.02 18.26
N VAL A 103 3.21 -29.85 19.54
CA VAL A 103 4.36 -29.06 19.96
C VAL A 103 5.63 -29.64 19.32
N PRO A 104 6.43 -28.85 18.58
CA PRO A 104 7.66 -29.34 17.98
C PRO A 104 8.60 -29.82 19.08
N HIS A 105 9.20 -30.99 18.87
CA HIS A 105 10.20 -31.56 19.78
C HIS A 105 11.35 -30.56 19.98
N LYS A 106 11.48 -30.02 21.19
CA LYS A 106 12.68 -29.27 21.57
C LYS A 106 13.76 -30.28 21.93
N PRO A 107 14.87 -30.37 21.18
CA PRO A 107 16.01 -31.15 21.63
C PRO A 107 16.65 -30.39 22.80
N GLU A 108 16.21 -30.69 24.02
CA GLU A 108 16.90 -30.28 25.25
C GLU A 108 17.60 -31.54 25.80
N ASP A 109 18.93 -31.43 25.79
CA ASP A 109 19.96 -32.17 26.53
C ASP A 109 20.17 -33.67 26.25
N THR A 110 21.16 -33.95 25.39
CA THR A 110 22.10 -35.06 25.59
C THR A 110 23.48 -34.48 25.89
#